data_AF-A0A7C9DEN1-F1
#
_entry.id   AF-A0A7C9DEN1-F1
#
_cell.length_a   1.000
_cell.length_b   1.000
_cell.length_c   1.000
_cell.angle_alpha   90.00
_cell.angle_beta   90.00
_cell.angle_gamma   90.00
#
_symmetry.space_group_name_H-M   'P 1'
#
loop_
_entity.id
_entity.type
_entity.pdbx_description
1 polymer ?
#
loop_
_entity_poly.entity_id
_entity_poly.type
_entity_poly.pdbx_seq_one_letter_code
_entity_poly.pdbx_strand_id
1 'polypeptide(L)'
;ACSADSGGVVLVPSRGRFMITSTIFSGPCKSEFRMQIDSILMPPDGPDCWPESDSKKQWLVFYRLDGMTLNGSGTIEGNGEKWWDLPCKPHRVCSHLLSI
;
A
#
# COMPACT_ATOMS: atom_id res chain seq x y z
N ALA A 1 -5.63 0.19 17.81
CA ALA A 1 -4.18 0.25 17.56
C ALA A 1 -3.66 1.66 17.85
N CYS A 2 -3.78 2.63 16.94
CA CYS A 2 -3.16 3.97 17.11
C CYS A 2 -3.69 4.79 18.31
N SER A 3 -5.00 4.72 18.61
CA SER A 3 -5.62 5.44 19.75
C SER A 3 -5.59 4.68 21.07
N ALA A 4 -5.00 3.48 21.08
CA ALA A 4 -4.92 2.65 22.28
C ALA A 4 -3.78 3.14 23.17
N ASP A 5 -4.00 3.10 24.48
CA ASP A 5 -3.00 3.54 25.46
C ASP A 5 -1.83 2.52 25.55
N SER A 6 -2.07 1.28 25.15
CA SER A 6 -1.04 0.27 24.87
C SER A 6 -0.84 0.11 23.37
N GLY A 7 0.40 -0.20 22.96
CA GLY A 7 0.75 -0.40 21.54
C GLY A 7 -0.14 -1.42 20.85
N GLY A 8 -0.30 -1.30 19.54
CA GLY A 8 -1.24 -2.12 18.77
C GLY A 8 -0.67 -2.66 17.47
N VAL A 9 -1.10 -3.88 17.13
CA VAL A 9 -0.74 -4.54 15.87
C VAL A 9 -1.94 -4.59 14.93
N VAL A 10 -1.76 -4.14 13.69
CA VAL A 10 -2.65 -4.47 12.56
C VAL A 10 -2.03 -5.65 11.83
N LEU A 11 -2.73 -6.79 11.83
CA LEU A 11 -2.24 -8.05 11.28
C LEU A 11 -2.95 -8.38 9.96
N VAL A 12 -2.18 -8.56 8.91
CA VAL A 12 -2.59 -9.28 7.70
C VAL A 12 -2.02 -10.70 7.83
N PRO A 13 -2.88 -11.70 8.14
CA PRO A 13 -2.42 -13.01 8.59
C PRO A 13 -1.73 -13.77 7.46
N SER A 14 -0.98 -14.82 7.84
CA SER A 14 -0.33 -15.70 6.87
C SER A 14 -1.33 -16.44 5.97
N ARG A 15 -0.88 -16.74 4.74
CA ARG A 15 -1.64 -17.41 3.66
C ARG A 15 -2.79 -16.57 3.09
N GLY A 16 -2.92 -16.59 1.78
CA GLY A 16 -3.97 -15.87 1.04
C GLY A 16 -3.51 -14.53 0.46
N ARG A 17 -4.47 -13.82 -0.13
CA ARG A 17 -4.29 -12.49 -0.71
C ARG A 17 -5.39 -11.59 -0.14
N PHE A 18 -5.00 -10.44 0.38
CA PHE A 18 -5.90 -9.47 0.98
C PHE A 18 -5.92 -8.21 0.13
N MET A 19 -7.11 -7.81 -0.28
CA MET A 19 -7.29 -6.59 -1.04
C MET A 19 -7.53 -5.42 -0.08
N ILE A 20 -6.81 -4.32 -0.27
CA ILE A 20 -7.02 -3.07 0.45
C ILE A 20 -7.13 -1.92 -0.55
N THR A 21 -8.11 -1.04 -0.37
CA THR A 21 -8.30 0.13 -1.23
C THR A 21 -7.58 1.34 -0.63
N SER A 22 -7.85 2.56 -1.11
CA SER A 22 -7.17 3.77 -0.64
C SER A 22 -7.30 3.92 0.89
N THR A 23 -6.23 3.66 1.62
CA THR A 23 -6.21 3.67 3.09
C THR A 23 -5.12 4.58 3.61
N ILE A 24 -5.50 5.45 4.54
CA ILE A 24 -4.59 6.34 5.24
C ILE A 24 -4.53 5.93 6.71
N PHE A 25 -3.38 5.38 7.12
CA PHE A 25 -3.05 5.19 8.52
C PHE A 25 -2.49 6.50 9.06
N SER A 26 -3.23 7.14 9.96
CA SER A 26 -2.94 8.49 10.45
C SER A 26 -2.62 8.51 11.93
N GLY A 27 -1.59 9.27 12.30
CA GLY A 27 -1.27 9.62 13.68
C GLY A 27 -1.43 11.11 14.00
N PRO A 28 -0.91 11.57 15.16
CA PRO A 28 0.00 10.84 16.04
C PRO A 28 -0.69 9.69 16.79
N CYS A 29 0.01 8.57 16.98
CA CYS A 29 -0.46 7.50 17.85
C CYS A 29 -0.09 7.76 19.30
N LYS A 30 -0.93 7.31 20.23
CA LYS A 30 -0.65 7.40 21.67
C LYS A 30 0.49 6.49 22.12
N SER A 31 0.72 5.43 21.37
CA SER A 31 1.67 4.37 21.65
C SER A 31 2.14 3.74 20.33
N GLU A 32 3.11 2.82 20.43
CA GLU A 32 3.71 2.11 19.29
C GLU A 32 2.66 1.49 18.35
N PHE A 33 2.76 1.82 17.06
CA PHE A 33 1.94 1.24 16.01
C PHE A 33 2.74 0.24 15.19
N ARG A 34 2.29 -1.01 15.15
CA ARG A 34 2.90 -2.06 14.34
C ARG A 34 1.94 -2.54 13.27
N MET A 35 2.43 -2.62 12.04
CA MET A 35 1.75 -3.31 10.96
C MET A 35 2.53 -4.59 10.65
N GLN A 36 1.85 -5.74 10.67
CA GLN A 36 2.44 -7.03 10.38
C GLN A 36 1.75 -7.65 9.17
N ILE A 37 2.52 -7.93 8.12
CA ILE A 37 2.03 -8.47 6.86
C ILE A 37 2.73 -9.80 6.59
N ASP A 38 2.03 -10.91 6.80
CA ASP A 38 2.57 -12.27 6.62
C ASP A 38 2.00 -12.99 5.38
N SER A 39 1.19 -12.29 4.58
CA SER A 39 0.64 -12.76 3.29
C SER A 39 0.77 -11.67 2.21
N ILE A 40 0.01 -11.80 1.11
CA ILE A 40 0.02 -10.82 0.02
C ILE A 40 -1.04 -9.74 0.30
N LEU A 41 -0.62 -8.50 0.41
CA LEU A 41 -1.50 -7.32 0.47
C LEU A 41 -1.46 -6.60 -0.88
N MET A 42 -2.60 -6.40 -1.53
CA MET A 42 -2.67 -5.87 -2.90
C MET A 42 -3.83 -4.89 -3.09
N PRO A 43 -3.78 -3.99 -4.08
CA PRO A 43 -4.91 -3.14 -4.43
C PRO A 43 -5.92 -3.87 -5.31
N PRO A 44 -7.08 -3.25 -5.60
CA PRO A 44 -7.86 -3.58 -6.80
C PRO A 44 -6.99 -3.58 -8.06
N ASP A 45 -7.38 -4.38 -9.04
CA ASP A 45 -6.59 -4.66 -10.24
C ASP A 45 -6.66 -3.53 -11.29
N GLY A 46 -6.05 -2.39 -10.93
CA GLY A 46 -5.88 -1.24 -11.80
C GLY A 46 -6.93 -0.13 -11.62
N PRO A 47 -6.86 0.92 -12.45
CA PRO A 47 -7.66 2.14 -12.32
C PRO A 47 -9.15 1.94 -12.55
N ASP A 48 -9.55 0.93 -13.34
CA ASP A 48 -10.94 0.64 -13.68
C ASP A 48 -11.69 -0.08 -12.56
N CYS A 49 -10.96 -0.82 -11.72
CA CYS A 49 -11.51 -1.50 -10.53
C CYS A 49 -11.38 -0.64 -9.26
N TRP A 50 -10.84 0.57 -9.38
CA TRP A 50 -10.64 1.46 -8.23
C TRP A 50 -11.97 2.10 -7.81
N PRO A 51 -12.36 2.05 -6.52
CA PRO A 51 -13.60 2.69 -6.07
C PRO A 51 -13.64 4.18 -6.40
N GLU A 52 -14.77 4.69 -6.89
CA GLU A 52 -14.92 6.11 -7.25
C GLU A 52 -14.82 7.05 -6.04
N SER A 53 -15.20 6.56 -4.85
CA SER A 53 -15.08 7.26 -3.58
C SER A 53 -13.63 7.45 -3.12
N ASP A 54 -12.70 6.67 -3.68
CA ASP A 54 -11.34 6.56 -3.20
C ASP A 54 -10.37 7.44 -4.01
N SER A 55 -9.29 7.88 -3.36
CA SER A 55 -8.26 8.64 -4.05
C SER A 55 -7.55 7.78 -5.10
N LYS A 56 -7.57 8.19 -6.37
CA LYS A 56 -6.77 7.57 -7.44
C LYS A 56 -5.28 7.95 -7.40
N LYS A 57 -4.88 8.79 -6.44
CA LYS A 57 -3.50 9.30 -6.31
C LYS A 57 -2.71 8.61 -5.21
N GLN A 58 -3.40 7.98 -4.27
CA GLN A 58 -2.82 7.45 -3.04
C GLN A 58 -3.49 6.11 -2.73
N TRP A 59 -2.68 5.08 -2.51
CA TRP A 59 -3.19 3.75 -2.19
C TRP A 59 -3.00 3.43 -0.71
N LEU A 60 -1.75 3.35 -0.25
CA LEU A 60 -1.41 2.96 1.10
C LEU A 60 -0.53 4.05 1.72
N VAL A 61 -1.12 4.87 2.58
CA VAL A 61 -0.46 6.06 3.13
C VAL A 61 -0.25 5.91 4.63
N PHE A 62 0.98 6.14 5.07
CA PHE A 62 1.37 6.24 6.47
C PHE A 62 1.68 7.71 6.77
N TYR A 63 0.86 8.36 7.59
CA TYR A 63 0.95 9.80 7.81
C TYR A 63 1.07 10.13 9.30
N ARG A 64 2.18 10.80 9.67
CA ARG A 64 2.51 11.20 11.06
C ARG A 64 2.43 10.04 12.06
N LEU A 65 2.95 8.88 11.65
CA LEU A 65 3.07 7.68 12.49
C LEU A 65 4.50 7.56 13.00
N ASP A 66 4.89 8.44 13.91
CA ASP A 66 6.21 8.40 14.53
C ASP A 66 6.40 7.08 15.29
N GLY A 67 7.55 6.43 15.13
CA GLY A 67 7.85 5.15 15.77
C GLY A 67 7.14 3.93 15.14
N MET A 68 6.43 4.08 14.02
CA MET A 68 5.78 2.92 13.38
C MET A 68 6.79 1.84 12.96
N THR A 69 6.41 0.57 13.19
CA THR A 69 7.10 -0.59 12.61
C THR A 69 6.24 -1.28 11.55
N LEU A 70 6.78 -1.49 10.35
CA LEU A 70 6.23 -2.41 9.34
C LEU A 70 7.09 -3.68 9.31
N ASN A 71 6.49 -4.85 9.55
CA ASN A 71 7.19 -6.13 9.60
C ASN A 71 6.37 -7.25 8.94
N GLY A 72 6.96 -8.43 8.85
CA GLY A 72 6.31 -9.67 8.42
C GLY A 72 7.03 -10.34 7.26
N SER A 73 6.67 -11.59 6.96
CA SER A 73 7.27 -12.39 5.89
C SER A 73 6.52 -12.31 4.56
N GLY A 74 5.46 -11.49 4.50
CA GLY A 74 4.56 -11.36 3.37
C GLY A 74 5.07 -10.42 2.27
N THR A 75 4.16 -9.96 1.42
CA THR A 75 4.46 -9.09 0.28
C THR A 75 3.39 -8.03 0.12
N ILE A 76 3.82 -6.79 -0.13
CA ILE A 76 2.93 -5.73 -0.62
C ILE A 76 3.06 -5.72 -2.15
N GLU A 77 2.04 -6.19 -2.84
CA GLU A 77 2.01 -6.31 -4.30
C GLU A 77 1.25 -5.10 -4.87
N GLY A 78 1.96 -4.19 -5.53
CA GLY A 78 1.40 -2.88 -5.90
C GLY A 78 0.56 -2.81 -7.17
N ASN A 79 0.54 -3.88 -7.99
CA ASN A 79 -0.18 -3.95 -9.28
C ASN A 79 -0.10 -2.67 -10.14
N GLY A 80 1.11 -2.12 -10.28
CA GLY A 80 1.34 -0.79 -10.86
C GLY A 80 1.21 -0.70 -12.38
N GLU A 81 1.31 -1.81 -13.10
CA GLU A 81 1.41 -1.86 -14.57
C GLU A 81 0.28 -1.08 -15.27
N LYS A 82 -0.98 -1.43 -14.99
CA LYS A 82 -2.16 -0.74 -15.55
C LYS A 82 -2.21 0.75 -15.20
N TRP A 83 -1.62 1.17 -14.09
CA TRP A 83 -1.54 2.58 -13.70
C TRP A 83 -0.45 3.35 -14.47
N TRP A 84 0.61 2.66 -14.90
CA TRP A 84 1.67 3.23 -15.72
C TRP A 84 1.25 3.31 -17.19
N ASP A 85 0.44 2.38 -17.68
CA ASP A 85 -0.01 2.33 -19.08
C ASP A 85 -1.11 3.34 -19.45
N LEU A 86 -1.59 4.14 -18.48
CA LEU A 86 -2.61 5.16 -18.74
C LEU A 86 -2.09 6.24 -19.73
N PRO A 87 -2.91 6.64 -20.72
CA PRO A 87 -2.48 7.40 -21.92
C PRO A 87 -2.01 8.85 -21.69
N CYS A 88 -1.85 9.30 -20.44
CA CYS A 88 -1.52 10.70 -20.11
C CYS A 88 -0.35 10.89 -19.15
N LYS A 89 0.51 9.90 -18.95
CA LYS A 89 1.79 10.12 -18.27
C LYS A 89 2.87 10.19 -19.35
N PRO A 90 3.64 11.29 -19.49
CA PRO A 90 4.88 11.22 -20.24
C PRO A 90 5.75 10.17 -19.55
N HIS A 91 5.70 8.94 -20.07
CA HIS A 91 6.64 7.90 -19.70
C HIS A 91 8.00 8.50 -20.01
N ARG A 92 8.86 8.63 -18.99
CA ARG A 92 10.29 8.63 -19.26
C ARG A 92 10.54 7.25 -19.85
N VAL A 93 10.46 7.15 -21.17
CA VAL A 93 10.83 5.96 -21.90
C VAL A 93 12.25 5.69 -21.45
N CYS A 94 12.44 4.70 -20.58
CA CYS A 94 13.77 4.23 -20.24
C CYS A 94 14.27 3.60 -21.52
N SER A 95 14.96 4.40 -22.32
CA SER A 95 15.56 4.00 -23.59
C SER A 95 16.77 3.13 -23.25
N HIS A 96 16.54 1.96 -22.68
CA HIS A 96 17.49 0.87 -22.80
C HIS A 96 17.21 0.19 -24.14
N LEU A 97 17.76 0.82 -25.17
CA LEU A 97 18.33 0.11 -26.31
C LEU A 97 19.10 -1.09 -25.78
N LEU A 98 18.57 -2.29 -25.99
CA LEU A 98 19.35 -3.50 -26.17
C LEU A 98 18.64 -4.38 -27.19
N SER A 99 19.42 -4.85 -28.17
CA SER A 99 19.12 -5.78 -29.28
C SER A 99 18.86 -5.09 -30.63
N ILE A 100 19.91 -4.71 -31.38
CA ILE A 100 20.76 -5.56 -32.25
C ILE A 100 22.18 -4.98 -32.25
#